data_AF-A0A3B5Z4R2-F1
#
_entry.id   AF-A0A3B5Z4R2-F1
#
_cell.length_a   1.000
_cell.length_b   1.000
_cell.length_c   1.000
_cell.angle_alpha   90.00
_cell.angle_beta   90.00
_cell.angle_gamma   90.00
#
_symmetry.space_group_name_H-M   'P 1'
#
loop_
_entity.id
_entity.type
_entity.pdbx_description
1 polymer ?
#
loop_
_entity_poly.entity_id
_entity_poly.type
_entity_poly.pdbx_seq_one_letter_code
_entity_poly.pdbx_strand_id
1 'polypeptide(L)'
;MGIATEGDPSERENRRGSPDEMEMKVARFSRGKAANLGDLRDKKLKGQLAGKEKLIGVSAKAAAQAEKWLLPSVGGYLEPEGLEKTYRFEQWSILPKVDIWSSRKSFDMILPVLGPYTLEYTPNGRYMIVGGRKGHIAFMDMLNNMELINEFEVKETVRDVAFLQNEQLFAVAQKKYTYIYNRHGTEIHCLKEHGESLKLQFLDKHLLLASINSFGQLHYQDMSTGEMVANYSTGLGRTDVMRVNPYNAVIGLGHARGKLTMWKPTSAKPLVTMLCHKGPLTAVAFDRGGHLMATAGADRNRKIKIWDLRKFEVVHSYTARAQSLDFSQKGLLASSNGSLVEIYRDCGGQDYKIYMKHRMIKGYQVGKVLFRPYEDICGIGHSKGFSSILIPGSGEPNFDTFVDNPMETGKQRQEKEVQALLDKLQPETIMLDPNVIATVKQLKKKKKKTKKEIEDEIEGAVEAAKNIRVKNKTKGRSKPSRRAKKEEEEVLRAKRPLLDQHKEASGHPDKKQRISDETGLPKTLQRFAKNRQS
;
A
#
# COMPACT_ATOMS: atom_id res chain seq x y z
N MET A 1 10.39 -22.12 -45.25
CA MET A 1 9.78 -22.24 -46.58
C MET A 1 8.27 -22.22 -46.42
N GLY A 2 7.59 -21.46 -47.28
CA GLY A 2 6.15 -21.18 -47.22
C GLY A 2 5.89 -19.68 -47.29
N ILE A 3 6.01 -19.11 -48.50
CA ILE A 3 5.55 -17.76 -48.84
C ILE A 3 4.08 -17.90 -49.26
N ALA A 4 3.16 -17.21 -48.59
CA ALA A 4 1.77 -17.09 -49.01
C ALA A 4 1.52 -15.67 -49.50
N THR A 5 1.23 -15.56 -50.79
CA THR A 5 0.76 -14.37 -51.49
C THR A 5 -0.77 -14.42 -51.63
N GLU A 6 -1.38 -13.24 -51.68
CA GLU A 6 -2.78 -12.93 -52.01
C GLU A 6 -3.82 -13.21 -50.91
N GLY A 7 -4.12 -12.16 -50.13
CA GLY A 7 -5.15 -12.15 -49.11
C GLY A 7 -6.55 -11.89 -49.67
N ASP A 8 -7.49 -12.68 -49.19
CA ASP A 8 -8.92 -12.61 -49.44
C ASP A 8 -9.53 -11.23 -49.10
N PRO A 9 -10.52 -10.73 -49.87
CA PRO A 9 -11.23 -9.48 -49.56
C PRO A 9 -12.07 -9.53 -48.28
N SER A 10 -12.30 -10.71 -47.69
CA SER A 10 -13.08 -10.92 -46.47
C SER A 10 -12.34 -10.50 -45.18
N GLU A 11 -11.02 -10.26 -45.24
CA GLU A 11 -10.25 -9.74 -44.09
C GLU A 11 -10.32 -8.21 -43.94
N ARG A 12 -10.89 -7.48 -44.91
CA ARG A 12 -11.00 -6.02 -44.83
C ARG A 12 -12.14 -5.53 -43.91
N GLU A 13 -13.13 -6.36 -43.58
CA GLU A 13 -14.20 -6.00 -42.64
C GLU A 13 -13.84 -6.20 -41.17
N ASN A 14 -12.79 -6.98 -40.85
CA ASN A 14 -12.28 -7.14 -39.48
C ASN A 14 -11.38 -5.98 -39.00
N ARG A 15 -11.21 -4.92 -39.81
CA ARG A 15 -10.44 -3.71 -39.44
C ARG A 15 -11.26 -2.63 -38.73
N ARG A 16 -12.52 -2.90 -38.38
CA ARG A 16 -13.23 -2.12 -37.34
C ARG A 16 -12.91 -2.74 -36.00
N GLY A 17 -11.79 -2.35 -35.40
CA GLY A 17 -11.51 -2.68 -33.99
C GLY A 17 -12.74 -2.36 -33.16
N SER A 18 -13.27 -3.39 -32.49
CA SER A 18 -14.52 -3.40 -31.72
C SER A 18 -14.71 -2.09 -30.93
N PRO A 19 -15.87 -1.39 -31.07
CA PRO A 19 -16.21 -0.20 -30.28
C PRO A 19 -15.92 -0.38 -28.78
N ASP A 20 -16.14 -1.59 -28.27
CA ASP A 20 -15.90 -2.05 -26.91
C ASP A 20 -14.46 -1.81 -26.41
N GLU A 21 -13.44 -1.93 -27.28
CA GLU A 21 -12.04 -1.76 -26.87
C GLU A 21 -11.71 -0.29 -26.60
N MET A 22 -12.23 0.61 -27.44
CA MET A 22 -12.08 2.05 -27.24
C MET A 22 -12.88 2.53 -26.04
N GLU A 23 -14.07 1.99 -25.82
CA GLU A 23 -14.88 2.31 -24.64
C GLU A 23 -14.20 1.87 -23.34
N MET A 24 -13.59 0.67 -23.31
CA MET A 24 -12.80 0.23 -22.16
C MET A 24 -11.59 1.13 -21.89
N LYS A 25 -10.86 1.56 -22.95
CA LYS A 25 -9.74 2.51 -22.82
C LYS A 25 -10.21 3.87 -22.31
N VAL A 26 -11.31 4.41 -22.84
CA VAL A 26 -11.91 5.66 -22.34
C VAL A 26 -12.34 5.53 -20.88
N ALA A 27 -12.88 4.38 -20.48
CA ALA A 27 -13.24 4.12 -19.09
C ALA A 27 -12.01 4.16 -18.18
N ARG A 28 -10.86 3.65 -18.62
CA ARG A 28 -9.58 3.70 -17.87
C ARG A 28 -9.10 5.13 -17.62
N PHE A 29 -9.25 6.02 -18.61
CA PHE A 29 -8.88 7.44 -18.46
C PHE A 29 -9.96 8.28 -17.79
N SER A 30 -11.17 7.75 -17.61
CA SER A 30 -12.23 8.45 -16.89
C SER A 30 -11.95 8.44 -15.40
N ARG A 31 -11.58 9.60 -14.85
CA ARG A 31 -11.23 9.76 -13.43
C ARG A 31 -12.49 10.01 -12.61
N GLY A 32 -13.13 8.93 -12.17
CA GLY A 32 -14.24 8.96 -11.22
C GLY A 32 -15.63 8.98 -11.87
N LYS A 33 -16.66 9.14 -11.03
CA LYS A 33 -18.06 9.14 -11.47
C LYS A 33 -18.46 10.51 -12.03
N ALA A 34 -19.25 10.53 -13.09
CA ALA A 34 -19.87 11.75 -13.62
C ALA A 34 -20.78 12.41 -12.57
N ALA A 35 -21.00 13.72 -12.70
CA ALA A 35 -21.88 14.44 -11.79
C ALA A 35 -23.35 14.20 -12.15
N ASN A 36 -24.21 14.09 -11.12
CA ASN A 36 -25.64 13.90 -11.32
C ASN A 36 -26.31 15.23 -11.70
N LEU A 37 -26.37 15.56 -12.98
CA LEU A 37 -26.99 16.80 -13.48
C LEU A 37 -28.53 16.85 -13.30
N GLY A 38 -29.17 15.71 -13.02
CA GLY A 38 -30.63 15.60 -12.81
C GLY A 38 -31.10 16.24 -11.52
N ASP A 39 -30.31 16.11 -10.45
CA ASP A 39 -30.69 16.54 -9.09
C ASP A 39 -30.44 18.03 -8.82
N LEU A 40 -29.75 18.71 -9.75
CA LEU A 40 -29.34 20.11 -9.61
C LEU A 40 -30.45 21.08 -10.03
N ARG A 41 -30.94 21.86 -9.07
CA ARG A 41 -31.93 22.94 -9.28
C ARG A 41 -31.33 24.20 -9.93
N ASP A 42 -30.04 24.48 -9.70
CA ASP A 42 -29.38 25.66 -10.25
C ASP A 42 -28.98 25.44 -11.72
N LYS A 43 -29.59 26.22 -12.62
CA LYS A 43 -29.36 26.17 -14.07
C LYS A 43 -27.92 26.56 -14.45
N LYS A 44 -27.31 27.53 -13.77
CA LYS A 44 -25.96 28.01 -14.10
C LYS A 44 -24.92 26.95 -13.74
N LEU A 45 -25.02 26.41 -12.52
CA LEU A 45 -24.15 25.32 -12.07
C LEU A 45 -24.31 24.07 -12.94
N LYS A 46 -25.55 23.72 -13.30
CA LYS A 46 -25.83 22.62 -14.22
C LYS A 46 -25.16 22.81 -15.58
N GLY A 47 -25.24 24.00 -16.16
CA GLY A 47 -24.56 24.33 -17.42
C GLY A 47 -23.02 24.23 -17.31
N GLN A 48 -22.44 24.73 -16.22
CA GLN A 48 -20.99 24.66 -15.98
C GLN A 48 -20.50 23.21 -15.79
N LEU A 49 -21.21 22.40 -15.02
CA LEU A 49 -20.87 20.99 -14.79
C LEU A 49 -20.97 20.19 -16.09
N ALA A 50 -22.04 20.38 -16.87
CA ALA A 50 -22.18 19.74 -18.17
C ALA A 50 -21.04 20.12 -19.14
N GLY A 51 -20.61 21.39 -19.13
CA GLY A 51 -19.45 21.84 -19.90
C GLY A 51 -18.15 21.16 -19.46
N LYS A 52 -17.92 21.03 -18.16
CA LYS A 52 -16.76 20.32 -17.60
C LYS A 52 -16.78 18.83 -17.94
N GLU A 53 -17.93 18.17 -17.84
CA GLU A 53 -18.07 16.75 -18.19
C GLU A 53 -17.79 16.49 -19.66
N LYS A 54 -18.24 17.38 -20.56
CA LYS A 54 -17.90 17.30 -21.98
C LYS A 54 -16.38 17.40 -22.19
N LEU A 55 -15.72 18.36 -21.53
CA LEU A 55 -14.27 18.49 -21.60
C LEU A 55 -13.53 17.26 -21.06
N ILE A 56 -13.98 16.71 -19.93
CA ILE A 56 -13.44 15.46 -19.36
C ILE A 56 -13.61 14.32 -20.38
N GLY A 57 -14.79 14.18 -20.98
CA GLY A 57 -15.05 13.17 -22.00
C GLY A 57 -14.18 13.31 -23.25
N VAL A 58 -13.97 14.55 -23.73
CA VAL A 58 -13.05 14.83 -24.86
C VAL A 58 -11.62 14.49 -24.48
N SER A 59 -11.16 14.89 -23.29
CA SER A 59 -9.80 14.61 -22.82
C SER A 59 -9.54 13.11 -22.65
N ALA A 60 -10.51 12.37 -22.11
CA ALA A 60 -10.42 10.91 -21.97
C ALA A 60 -10.38 10.20 -23.32
N LYS A 61 -11.16 10.67 -24.30
CA LYS A 61 -11.12 10.16 -25.68
C LYS A 61 -9.78 10.45 -26.36
N ALA A 62 -9.25 11.67 -26.20
CA ALA A 62 -7.96 12.05 -26.76
C ALA A 62 -6.81 11.21 -26.15
N ALA A 63 -6.83 11.01 -24.82
CA ALA A 63 -5.85 10.15 -24.14
C ALA A 63 -5.95 8.68 -24.60
N ALA A 64 -7.16 8.14 -24.75
CA ALA A 64 -7.37 6.78 -25.26
C ALA A 64 -6.91 6.62 -26.72
N GLN A 65 -7.12 7.63 -27.56
CA GLN A 65 -6.62 7.66 -28.93
C GLN A 65 -5.09 7.72 -28.95
N ALA A 66 -4.48 8.59 -28.12
CA ALA A 66 -3.03 8.67 -27.99
C ALA A 66 -2.43 7.32 -27.54
N GLU A 67 -3.00 6.67 -26.53
CA GLU A 67 -2.52 5.36 -26.05
C GLU A 67 -2.61 4.29 -27.15
N LYS A 68 -3.71 4.26 -27.92
CA LYS A 68 -3.89 3.24 -28.94
C LYS A 68 -3.01 3.46 -30.18
N TRP A 69 -2.68 4.70 -30.53
CA TRP A 69 -2.10 5.04 -31.85
C TRP A 69 -0.64 5.48 -31.76
N LEU A 70 -0.23 6.13 -30.66
CA LEU A 70 1.09 6.74 -30.52
C LEU A 70 2.09 5.89 -29.74
N LEU A 71 1.64 4.84 -29.04
CA LEU A 71 2.55 3.98 -28.29
C LEU A 71 3.44 3.17 -29.25
N PRO A 72 4.78 3.30 -29.15
CA PRO A 72 5.70 2.75 -30.15
C PRO A 72 5.90 1.24 -30.01
N SER A 73 5.82 0.70 -28.78
CA SER A 73 6.23 -0.66 -28.49
C SER A 73 5.08 -1.52 -27.97
N VAL A 74 5.08 -2.78 -28.40
CA VAL A 74 4.15 -3.80 -27.94
C VAL A 74 4.79 -4.57 -26.79
N GLY A 75 3.96 -5.01 -25.84
CA GLY A 75 4.44 -5.83 -24.75
C GLY A 75 4.87 -7.22 -25.21
N GLY A 76 5.95 -7.75 -24.62
CA GLY A 76 6.27 -9.17 -24.76
C GLY A 76 5.15 -10.06 -24.21
N TYR A 77 5.08 -11.28 -24.71
CA TYR A 77 4.18 -12.31 -24.24
C TYR A 77 4.75 -13.70 -24.54
N LEU A 78 4.30 -14.70 -23.79
CA LEU A 78 4.52 -16.11 -24.06
C LEU A 78 3.16 -16.78 -24.10
N GLU A 79 2.82 -17.33 -25.25
CA GLU A 79 1.59 -18.06 -25.46
C GLU A 79 1.90 -19.51 -25.84
N PRO A 80 1.13 -20.49 -25.33
CA PRO A 80 1.31 -21.87 -25.71
C PRO A 80 0.72 -22.13 -27.10
N GLU A 81 1.42 -22.91 -27.91
CA GLU A 81 0.89 -23.43 -29.17
C GLU A 81 0.30 -24.84 -28.95
N GLY A 82 -0.95 -25.05 -29.34
CA GLY A 82 -1.62 -26.35 -29.29
C GLY A 82 -1.77 -26.93 -27.87
N LEU A 83 -1.09 -28.04 -27.59
CA LEU A 83 -1.17 -28.79 -26.33
C LEU A 83 -0.09 -28.39 -25.31
N GLU A 84 0.79 -27.46 -25.68
CA GLU A 84 1.86 -27.01 -24.80
C GLU A 84 1.30 -26.19 -23.63
N LYS A 85 2.06 -26.13 -22.53
CA LYS A 85 1.69 -25.34 -21.36
C LYS A 85 2.82 -24.37 -21.05
N THR A 86 2.48 -23.10 -20.85
CA THR A 86 3.45 -22.02 -20.64
C THR A 86 4.44 -22.32 -19.52
N TYR A 87 3.99 -22.95 -18.44
CA TYR A 87 4.82 -23.26 -17.28
C TYR A 87 5.81 -24.40 -17.46
N ARG A 88 5.81 -25.09 -18.61
CA ARG A 88 6.80 -26.11 -18.96
C ARG A 88 8.00 -25.53 -19.71
N PHE A 89 7.91 -24.31 -20.23
CA PHE A 89 9.04 -23.68 -20.90
C PHE A 89 10.14 -23.33 -19.90
N GLU A 90 11.35 -23.78 -20.20
CA GLU A 90 12.55 -23.47 -19.45
C GLU A 90 13.37 -22.39 -20.18
N GLN A 91 14.29 -21.73 -19.47
CA GLN A 91 15.07 -20.61 -20.03
C GLN A 91 15.87 -21.00 -21.27
N TRP A 92 16.43 -22.21 -21.35
CA TRP A 92 17.18 -22.68 -22.51
C TRP A 92 16.35 -22.72 -23.80
N SER A 93 15.02 -22.85 -23.69
CA SER A 93 14.10 -22.84 -24.84
C SER A 93 13.70 -21.43 -25.28
N ILE A 94 13.83 -20.44 -24.38
CA ILE A 94 13.45 -19.04 -24.60
C ILE A 94 14.63 -18.24 -25.15
N LEU A 95 15.81 -18.38 -24.54
CA LEU A 95 17.01 -17.62 -24.88
C LEU A 95 17.40 -17.61 -26.37
N PRO A 96 17.31 -18.73 -27.14
CA PRO A 96 17.63 -18.70 -28.57
C PRO A 96 16.50 -18.12 -29.44
N LYS A 97 15.27 -18.00 -28.92
CA LYS A 97 14.12 -17.47 -29.65
C LYS A 97 13.98 -15.95 -29.54
N VAL A 98 14.62 -15.36 -28.54
CA VAL A 98 14.61 -13.93 -28.28
C VAL A 98 15.82 -13.26 -28.94
N ASP A 99 15.74 -11.95 -29.18
CA ASP A 99 16.85 -11.17 -29.70
C ASP A 99 18.11 -11.24 -28.82
N ILE A 100 19.28 -11.02 -29.43
CA ILE A 100 20.59 -11.15 -28.79
C ILE A 100 20.72 -10.21 -27.59
N TRP A 101 20.14 -9.00 -27.65
CA TRP A 101 20.24 -8.03 -26.57
C TRP A 101 19.48 -8.50 -25.33
N SER A 102 18.23 -8.93 -25.48
CA SER A 102 17.47 -9.47 -24.35
C SER A 102 18.05 -10.77 -23.82
N SER A 103 18.56 -11.64 -24.71
CA SER A 103 19.20 -12.91 -24.33
C SER A 103 20.43 -12.68 -23.44
N ARG A 104 21.27 -11.68 -23.74
CA ARG A 104 22.46 -11.30 -22.94
C ARG A 104 22.13 -10.81 -21.53
N LYS A 105 20.91 -10.31 -21.30
CA LYS A 105 20.50 -9.80 -19.99
C LYS A 105 20.13 -10.93 -19.01
N SER A 106 19.97 -12.16 -19.51
CA SER A 106 19.83 -13.36 -18.69
C SER A 106 21.21 -13.90 -18.36
N PHE A 107 21.53 -13.99 -17.07
CA PHE A 107 22.83 -14.49 -16.61
C PHE A 107 22.72 -15.07 -15.19
N ASP A 108 23.73 -15.81 -14.77
CA ASP A 108 23.85 -16.35 -13.41
C ASP A 108 25.25 -16.04 -12.87
N MET A 109 25.32 -15.26 -11.79
CA MET A 109 26.56 -14.88 -11.12
C MET A 109 26.72 -15.69 -9.83
N ILE A 110 27.71 -16.60 -9.83
CA ILE A 110 27.94 -17.54 -8.73
C ILE A 110 29.05 -16.99 -7.82
N LEU A 111 28.64 -16.49 -6.65
CA LEU A 111 29.45 -15.95 -5.57
C LEU A 111 29.19 -16.76 -4.27
N PRO A 112 29.83 -17.93 -4.08
CA PRO A 112 29.44 -18.87 -3.04
C PRO A 112 29.87 -18.47 -1.62
N VAL A 113 30.88 -17.61 -1.49
CA VAL A 113 31.53 -17.31 -0.20
C VAL A 113 30.75 -16.26 0.61
N LEU A 114 30.12 -15.29 -0.06
CA LEU A 114 29.68 -14.02 0.55
C LEU A 114 28.15 -13.91 0.75
N GLY A 115 27.40 -14.94 0.37
CA GLY A 115 25.93 -14.92 0.37
C GLY A 115 25.27 -15.14 1.74
N PRO A 116 23.91 -15.15 1.80
CA PRO A 116 22.95 -14.90 0.72
C PRO A 116 22.92 -13.44 0.24
N TYR A 117 22.49 -13.23 -1.01
CA TYR A 117 22.41 -11.91 -1.63
C TYR A 117 20.98 -11.35 -1.66
N THR A 118 20.87 -10.07 -1.32
CA THR A 118 19.69 -9.23 -1.53
C THR A 118 19.92 -8.29 -2.71
N LEU A 119 18.84 -7.95 -3.41
CA LEU A 119 18.85 -7.15 -4.64
C LEU A 119 17.90 -5.96 -4.52
N GLU A 120 18.21 -4.85 -5.16
CA GLU A 120 17.28 -3.74 -5.42
C GLU A 120 17.58 -3.16 -6.82
N TYR A 121 16.56 -2.73 -7.54
CA TYR A 121 16.69 -1.97 -8.79
C TYR A 121 16.30 -0.51 -8.55
N THR A 122 16.86 0.41 -9.33
CA THR A 122 16.34 1.78 -9.38
C THR A 122 14.94 1.80 -10.00
N PRO A 123 14.10 2.83 -9.74
CA PRO A 123 12.79 2.98 -10.37
C PRO A 123 12.83 2.97 -11.91
N ASN A 124 13.89 3.57 -12.48
CA ASN A 124 14.20 3.56 -13.92
C ASN A 124 14.58 2.16 -14.45
N GLY A 125 14.92 1.20 -13.59
CA GLY A 125 15.37 -0.14 -13.95
C GLY A 125 16.76 -0.22 -14.58
N ARG A 126 17.48 0.91 -14.70
CA ARG A 126 18.83 0.94 -15.29
C ARG A 126 19.88 0.33 -14.36
N TYR A 127 19.84 0.67 -13.08
CA TYR A 127 20.89 0.27 -12.15
C TYR A 127 20.40 -0.78 -11.16
N MET A 128 21.31 -1.62 -10.74
CA MET A 128 21.08 -2.68 -9.77
C MET A 128 22.11 -2.59 -8.66
N ILE A 129 21.67 -2.83 -7.43
CA ILE A 129 22.56 -3.01 -6.29
C ILE A 129 22.35 -4.38 -5.67
N VAL A 130 23.46 -5.00 -5.32
CA VAL A 130 23.51 -6.35 -4.75
C VAL A 130 24.27 -6.27 -3.43
N GLY A 131 23.65 -6.79 -2.37
CA GLY A 131 24.23 -6.85 -1.02
C GLY A 131 24.31 -8.27 -0.51
N GLY A 132 25.52 -8.78 -0.31
CA GLY A 132 25.80 -10.08 0.30
C GLY A 132 25.79 -9.98 1.83
N ARG A 133 25.22 -10.98 2.49
CA ARG A 133 25.08 -10.99 3.95
C ARG A 133 26.39 -10.86 4.72
N LYS A 134 27.54 -11.18 4.13
CA LYS A 134 28.87 -11.03 4.76
C LYS A 134 29.53 -9.66 4.57
N GLY A 135 28.90 -8.74 3.84
CA GLY A 135 29.39 -7.37 3.68
C GLY A 135 29.82 -6.99 2.27
N HIS A 136 29.69 -7.91 1.30
CA HIS A 136 29.95 -7.63 -0.11
C HIS A 136 28.84 -6.75 -0.69
N ILE A 137 29.20 -5.64 -1.30
CA ILE A 137 28.25 -4.75 -1.97
C ILE A 137 28.77 -4.46 -3.37
N ALA A 138 27.92 -4.67 -4.36
CA ALA A 138 28.23 -4.40 -5.75
C ALA A 138 27.11 -3.59 -6.40
N PHE A 139 27.50 -2.58 -7.17
CA PHE A 139 26.63 -1.64 -7.85
C PHE A 139 26.93 -1.69 -9.36
N MET A 140 25.90 -1.94 -10.17
CA MET A 140 26.05 -2.28 -11.58
C MET A 140 25.08 -1.51 -12.48
N ASP A 141 25.52 -1.12 -13.67
CA ASP A 141 24.67 -0.65 -14.77
C ASP A 141 24.20 -1.83 -15.61
N MET A 142 22.90 -2.02 -15.70
CA MET A 142 22.27 -3.14 -16.39
C MET A 142 21.90 -2.82 -17.85
N LEU A 143 22.23 -1.61 -18.33
CA LEU A 143 21.96 -1.21 -19.70
C LEU A 143 23.02 -1.76 -20.68
N ASN A 144 24.30 -1.57 -20.36
CA ASN A 144 25.43 -1.94 -21.21
C ASN A 144 26.16 -3.15 -20.60
N ASN A 145 25.79 -4.38 -20.97
CA ASN A 145 26.52 -5.61 -20.62
C ASN A 145 26.90 -5.79 -19.13
N MET A 146 26.07 -5.32 -18.19
CA MET A 146 26.32 -5.46 -16.74
C MET A 146 27.68 -4.86 -16.30
N GLU A 147 27.93 -3.60 -16.66
CA GLU A 147 29.11 -2.88 -16.23
C GLU A 147 29.08 -2.65 -14.71
N LEU A 148 30.16 -3.07 -14.03
CA LEU A 148 30.36 -2.81 -12.62
C LEU A 148 30.77 -1.35 -12.42
N ILE A 149 29.96 -0.57 -11.71
CA ILE A 149 30.29 0.81 -11.37
C ILE A 149 31.17 0.84 -10.13
N ASN A 150 30.80 0.06 -9.11
CA ASN A 150 31.50 0.02 -7.84
C ASN A 150 31.31 -1.32 -7.14
N GLU A 151 32.35 -1.75 -6.43
CA GLU A 151 32.38 -2.93 -5.59
C GLU A 151 33.24 -2.64 -4.36
N PHE A 152 32.70 -2.92 -3.18
CA PHE A 152 33.46 -2.83 -1.94
C PHE A 152 32.93 -3.80 -0.90
N GLU A 153 33.77 -4.06 0.10
CA GLU A 153 33.44 -4.98 1.20
C GLU A 153 33.44 -4.24 2.53
N VAL A 154 32.27 -4.20 3.18
CA VAL A 154 32.05 -3.57 4.49
C VAL A 154 32.58 -4.43 5.65
N LYS A 155 32.76 -5.74 5.43
CA LYS A 155 33.14 -6.74 6.45
C LYS A 155 32.18 -6.84 7.66
N GLU A 156 30.97 -6.29 7.52
CA GLU A 156 29.88 -6.44 8.47
C GLU A 156 28.69 -7.15 7.84
N THR A 157 27.73 -7.57 8.68
CA THR A 157 26.52 -8.20 8.17
C THR A 157 25.59 -7.18 7.51
N VAL A 158 25.35 -7.32 6.21
CA VAL A 158 24.35 -6.54 5.46
C VAL A 158 23.01 -7.27 5.47
N ARG A 159 21.93 -6.58 5.82
CA ARG A 159 20.58 -7.15 5.94
C ARG A 159 19.66 -6.79 4.78
N ASP A 160 19.77 -5.57 4.27
CA ASP A 160 19.01 -5.05 3.16
C ASP A 160 19.73 -3.87 2.53
N VAL A 161 19.38 -3.59 1.28
CA VAL A 161 19.92 -2.47 0.51
C VAL A 161 18.77 -1.82 -0.23
N ALA A 162 18.74 -0.49 -0.27
CA ALA A 162 17.73 0.28 -1.00
C ALA A 162 18.40 1.46 -1.71
N PHE A 163 17.98 1.73 -2.94
CA PHE A 163 18.27 3.02 -3.56
C PHE A 163 17.47 4.12 -2.89
N LEU A 164 18.00 5.35 -2.95
CA LEU A 164 17.23 6.54 -2.62
C LEU A 164 16.53 7.06 -3.90
N GLN A 165 16.57 8.37 -4.16
CA GLN A 165 15.94 8.97 -5.34
C GLN A 165 16.55 8.52 -6.67
N ASN A 166 17.87 8.44 -6.71
CA ASN A 166 18.67 8.24 -7.91
C ASN A 166 19.72 7.16 -7.66
N GLU A 167 20.58 6.93 -8.66
CA GLU A 167 21.71 6.03 -8.58
C GLU A 167 22.91 6.60 -7.78
N GLN A 168 22.86 7.89 -7.44
CA GLN A 168 23.93 8.58 -6.73
C GLN A 168 24.02 8.17 -5.26
N LEU A 169 22.89 7.84 -4.64
CA LEU A 169 22.83 7.54 -3.22
C LEU A 169 22.06 6.24 -3.00
N PHE A 170 22.63 5.39 -2.14
CA PHE A 170 21.97 4.18 -1.70
C PHE A 170 22.19 3.97 -0.20
N ALA A 171 21.20 3.37 0.45
CA ALA A 171 21.20 3.06 1.86
C ALA A 171 21.44 1.56 2.07
N VAL A 172 22.31 1.24 3.04
CA VAL A 172 22.71 -0.13 3.38
C VAL A 172 22.41 -0.34 4.87
N ALA A 173 21.61 -1.36 5.17
CA ALA A 173 21.35 -1.79 6.54
C ALA A 173 22.49 -2.73 6.99
N GLN A 174 23.47 -2.18 7.69
CA GLN A 174 24.58 -2.94 8.28
C GLN A 174 24.17 -3.57 9.62
N LYS A 175 25.15 -4.08 10.39
CA LYS A 175 24.89 -4.79 11.64
C LYS A 175 24.24 -3.88 12.68
N LYS A 176 24.81 -2.70 12.92
CA LYS A 176 24.35 -1.78 13.99
C LYS A 176 23.47 -0.64 13.51
N TYR A 177 23.80 -0.04 12.37
CA TYR A 177 23.15 1.17 11.86
C TYR A 177 22.93 1.08 10.35
N THR A 178 22.08 1.96 9.85
CA THR A 178 21.93 2.19 8.42
C THR A 178 22.97 3.21 7.97
N TYR A 179 23.68 2.91 6.88
CA TYR A 179 24.67 3.80 6.29
C TYR A 179 24.22 4.23 4.91
N ILE A 180 24.53 5.46 4.52
CA ILE A 180 24.26 5.99 3.18
C ILE A 180 25.60 6.19 2.48
N TYR A 181 25.67 5.65 1.27
CA TYR A 181 26.85 5.67 0.43
C TYR A 181 26.59 6.48 -0.83
N ASN A 182 27.67 7.06 -1.36
CA ASN A 182 27.69 7.62 -2.70
C ASN A 182 27.82 6.50 -3.75
N ARG A 183 27.58 6.84 -5.02
CA ARG A 183 27.88 6.03 -6.21
C ARG A 183 29.31 5.46 -6.21
N HIS A 184 30.28 6.24 -5.71
CA HIS A 184 31.68 5.84 -5.60
C HIS A 184 31.98 4.93 -4.38
N GLY A 185 31.01 4.67 -3.50
CA GLY A 185 31.20 3.83 -2.31
C GLY A 185 31.76 4.58 -1.11
N THR A 186 31.84 5.90 -1.17
CA THR A 186 32.21 6.71 0.00
C THR A 186 31.02 6.80 0.95
N GLU A 187 31.27 6.54 2.23
CA GLU A 187 30.29 6.71 3.30
C GLU A 187 30.00 8.21 3.51
N ILE A 188 28.73 8.59 3.41
CA ILE A 188 28.29 9.98 3.62
C ILE A 188 27.68 10.11 5.01
N HIS A 189 26.73 9.23 5.35
CA HIS A 189 25.98 9.33 6.61
C HIS A 189 25.90 7.99 7.34
N CYS A 190 25.92 8.06 8.67
CA CYS A 190 25.62 6.97 9.58
C CYS A 190 24.37 7.33 10.40
N LEU A 191 23.28 6.61 10.17
CA LEU A 191 21.99 6.86 10.81
C LEU A 191 21.90 6.12 12.14
N LYS A 192 22.41 6.76 13.20
CA LYS A 192 22.43 6.16 14.56
C LYS A 192 21.04 5.97 15.15
N GLU A 193 20.12 6.89 14.86
CA GLU A 193 18.76 6.88 15.40
C GLU A 193 17.94 5.69 14.88
N HIS A 194 18.29 5.20 13.69
CA HIS A 194 17.65 4.04 13.11
C HIS A 194 18.06 2.76 13.82
N GLY A 195 19.16 2.70 14.58
CA GLY A 195 19.59 1.45 15.22
C GLY A 195 19.70 0.26 14.25
N GLU A 196 19.42 -0.95 14.75
CA GLU A 196 19.57 -2.18 13.99
C GLU A 196 18.42 -2.40 13.00
N SER A 197 18.51 -1.75 11.84
CA SER A 197 17.54 -1.89 10.75
C SER A 197 17.63 -3.27 10.08
N LEU A 198 16.48 -3.90 9.85
CA LEU A 198 16.33 -5.18 9.17
C LEU A 198 15.94 -5.02 7.70
N LYS A 199 15.05 -4.06 7.41
CA LYS A 199 14.53 -3.76 6.08
C LYS A 199 14.49 -2.27 5.83
N LEU A 200 14.74 -1.89 4.59
CA LEU A 200 14.74 -0.52 4.09
C LEU A 200 13.80 -0.42 2.90
N GLN A 201 13.03 0.65 2.83
CA GLN A 201 12.24 1.00 1.65
C GLN A 201 12.23 2.52 1.49
N PHE A 202 12.40 2.97 0.26
CA PHE A 202 12.38 4.40 -0.08
C PHE A 202 11.01 4.79 -0.68
N LEU A 203 10.55 6.00 -0.34
CA LEU A 203 9.30 6.58 -0.84
C LEU A 203 9.66 7.72 -1.79
N ASP A 204 9.77 7.41 -3.08
CA ASP A 204 10.33 8.30 -4.10
C ASP A 204 9.65 9.67 -4.17
N LYS A 205 8.31 9.72 -4.12
CA LYS A 205 7.56 10.99 -4.26
C LYS A 205 7.62 11.90 -3.03
N HIS A 206 7.95 11.35 -1.86
CA HIS A 206 8.03 12.09 -0.59
C HIS A 206 9.48 12.28 -0.12
N LEU A 207 10.44 11.62 -0.79
CA LEU A 207 11.84 11.54 -0.41
C LEU A 207 12.07 11.03 1.03
N LEU A 208 11.25 10.07 1.46
CA LEU A 208 11.35 9.47 2.79
C LEU A 208 12.04 8.11 2.72
N LEU A 209 13.06 7.92 3.55
CA LEU A 209 13.60 6.60 3.86
C LEU A 209 12.84 6.03 5.04
N ALA A 210 12.17 4.91 4.79
CA ALA A 210 11.54 4.15 5.85
C ALA A 210 12.40 2.93 6.20
N SER A 211 12.57 2.69 7.49
CA SER A 211 13.32 1.55 7.99
C SER A 211 12.62 0.91 9.18
N ILE A 212 12.89 -0.38 9.39
CA ILE A 212 12.33 -1.09 10.52
C ILE A 212 13.40 -1.84 11.32
N ASN A 213 13.30 -1.74 12.64
CA ASN A 213 14.28 -2.29 13.55
C ASN A 213 13.98 -3.73 13.97
N SER A 214 15.02 -4.39 14.49
CA SER A 214 14.88 -5.67 15.19
C SER A 214 13.87 -5.62 16.34
N PHE A 215 13.72 -4.47 16.99
CA PHE A 215 12.74 -4.21 18.07
C PHE A 215 11.31 -3.90 17.58
N GLY A 216 11.07 -3.81 16.26
CA GLY A 216 9.76 -3.49 15.71
C GLY A 216 9.40 -1.99 15.80
N GLN A 217 10.40 -1.12 15.84
CA GLN A 217 10.25 0.32 15.66
C GLN A 217 10.37 0.66 14.18
N LEU A 218 9.40 1.41 13.67
CA LEU A 218 9.35 1.93 12.31
C LEU A 218 9.80 3.40 12.34
N HIS A 219 10.82 3.69 11.55
CA HIS A 219 11.44 5.00 11.43
C HIS A 219 11.18 5.57 10.05
N TYR A 220 10.77 6.83 9.99
CA TYR A 220 10.66 7.63 8.78
C TYR A 220 11.63 8.79 8.87
N GLN A 221 12.59 8.82 7.97
CA GLN A 221 13.54 9.92 7.84
C GLN A 221 13.36 10.62 6.50
N ASP A 222 13.39 11.94 6.52
CA ASP A 222 13.42 12.73 5.32
C ASP A 222 14.85 12.82 4.79
N MET A 223 15.05 12.36 3.56
CA MET A 223 16.40 12.33 2.96
C MET A 223 16.85 13.68 2.42
N SER A 224 15.90 14.60 2.19
CA SER A 224 16.23 15.94 1.68
C SER A 224 16.66 16.89 2.80
N THR A 225 15.98 16.84 3.96
CA THR A 225 16.29 17.68 5.12
C THR A 225 17.19 16.96 6.14
N GLY A 226 17.19 15.63 6.14
CA GLY A 226 17.90 14.79 7.11
C GLY A 226 17.14 14.58 8.43
N GLU A 227 15.95 15.17 8.58
CA GLU A 227 15.18 15.14 9.83
C GLU A 227 14.38 13.84 9.99
N MET A 228 14.23 13.38 11.23
CA MET A 228 13.32 12.29 11.56
C MET A 228 11.88 12.80 11.62
N VAL A 229 11.06 12.33 10.68
CA VAL A 229 9.65 12.70 10.61
C VAL A 229 8.83 11.94 11.65
N ALA A 230 9.09 10.64 11.81
CA ALA A 230 8.30 9.81 12.71
C ALA A 230 9.04 8.56 13.20
N ASN A 231 8.85 8.24 14.48
CA ASN A 231 9.34 7.04 15.14
C ASN A 231 8.18 6.32 15.84
N TYR A 232 7.72 5.20 15.28
CA TYR A 232 6.57 4.46 15.78
C TYR A 232 6.93 3.06 16.22
N SER A 233 6.47 2.66 17.42
CA SER A 233 6.54 1.27 17.84
C SER A 233 5.32 0.50 17.34
N THR A 234 5.54 -0.59 16.62
CA THR A 234 4.45 -1.43 16.11
C THR A 234 3.76 -2.26 17.20
N GLY A 235 4.45 -2.52 18.32
CA GLY A 235 3.94 -3.31 19.44
C GLY A 235 3.69 -4.80 19.14
N LEU A 236 4.11 -5.29 17.98
CA LEU A 236 3.86 -6.66 17.50
C LEU A 236 5.13 -7.52 17.38
N GLY A 237 6.28 -6.97 17.79
CA GLY A 237 7.58 -7.64 17.82
C GLY A 237 8.40 -7.41 16.55
N ARG A 238 9.39 -8.29 16.33
CA ARG A 238 10.28 -8.25 15.17
C ARG A 238 9.52 -8.50 13.86
N THR A 239 9.83 -7.71 12.85
CA THR A 239 9.26 -7.81 11.50
C THR A 239 10.38 -7.93 10.46
N ASP A 240 10.36 -9.00 9.68
CA ASP A 240 11.36 -9.21 8.61
C ASP A 240 10.82 -8.80 7.22
N VAL A 241 9.56 -8.35 7.14
CA VAL A 241 8.86 -8.06 5.87
C VAL A 241 8.34 -6.63 5.86
N MET A 242 8.75 -5.86 4.85
CA MET A 242 8.35 -4.49 4.64
C MET A 242 8.29 -4.20 3.13
N ARG A 243 7.20 -3.58 2.67
CA ARG A 243 7.06 -3.07 1.30
C ARG A 243 6.25 -1.78 1.29
N VAL A 244 6.61 -0.88 0.38
CA VAL A 244 5.82 0.31 0.08
C VAL A 244 4.76 -0.05 -0.96
N ASN A 245 3.56 0.50 -0.81
CA ASN A 245 2.60 0.52 -1.90
C ASN A 245 2.94 1.70 -2.83
N PRO A 246 3.36 1.44 -4.08
CA PRO A 246 3.79 2.49 -5.01
C PRO A 246 2.66 3.47 -5.37
N TYR A 247 1.38 3.08 -5.25
CA TYR A 247 0.25 3.95 -5.58
C TYR A 247 -0.01 5.03 -4.53
N ASN A 248 0.08 4.68 -3.24
CA ASN A 248 -0.34 5.57 -2.15
C ASN A 248 0.77 5.87 -1.12
N ALA A 249 1.96 5.32 -1.32
CA ALA A 249 3.13 5.45 -0.44
C ALA A 249 2.94 4.92 1.00
N VAL A 250 1.86 4.16 1.26
CA VAL A 250 1.63 3.52 2.56
C VAL A 250 2.54 2.31 2.70
N ILE A 251 3.10 2.11 3.90
CA ILE A 251 4.02 1.00 4.17
C ILE A 251 3.27 -0.19 4.76
N GLY A 252 3.36 -1.34 4.11
CA GLY A 252 2.89 -2.62 4.64
C GLY A 252 3.99 -3.32 5.43
N LEU A 253 3.72 -3.63 6.69
CA LEU A 253 4.58 -4.41 7.57
C LEU A 253 3.97 -5.76 7.89
N GLY A 254 4.74 -6.83 7.66
CA GLY A 254 4.35 -8.20 7.95
C GLY A 254 4.87 -8.66 9.31
N HIS A 255 3.96 -9.14 10.16
CA HIS A 255 4.27 -9.58 11.53
C HIS A 255 4.32 -11.10 11.68
N ALA A 256 4.98 -11.55 12.75
CA ALA A 256 5.13 -12.98 13.06
C ALA A 256 3.81 -13.70 13.42
N ARG A 257 2.76 -12.96 13.82
CA ARG A 257 1.42 -13.52 14.11
C ARG A 257 0.46 -13.46 12.91
N GLY A 258 1.00 -13.32 11.69
CA GLY A 258 0.21 -13.31 10.45
C GLY A 258 -0.62 -12.05 10.23
N LYS A 259 -0.42 -11.03 11.07
CA LYS A 259 -1.02 -9.71 10.92
C LYS A 259 -0.20 -8.88 9.95
N LEU A 260 -0.87 -8.23 9.01
CA LEU A 260 -0.31 -7.15 8.21
C LEU A 260 -0.79 -5.82 8.77
N THR A 261 0.12 -4.88 8.99
CA THR A 261 -0.22 -3.52 9.42
C THR A 261 0.23 -2.51 8.37
N MET A 262 -0.64 -1.58 8.03
CA MET A 262 -0.35 -0.49 7.08
C MET A 262 -0.11 0.81 7.82
N TRP A 263 0.99 1.51 7.51
CA TRP A 263 1.47 2.67 8.25
C TRP A 263 1.63 3.90 7.37
N LYS A 264 1.35 5.06 7.97
CA LYS A 264 1.67 6.38 7.43
C LYS A 264 2.48 7.18 8.46
N PRO A 265 3.33 8.12 8.04
CA PRO A 265 4.19 8.88 8.95
C PRO A 265 3.40 9.81 9.89
N THR A 266 2.18 10.23 9.55
CA THR A 266 1.39 11.15 10.40
C THR A 266 0.64 10.48 11.55
N SER A 267 0.56 9.14 11.59
CA SER A 267 -0.25 8.45 12.61
C SER A 267 0.55 7.43 13.41
N ALA A 268 0.51 7.58 14.73
CA ALA A 268 1.10 6.62 15.66
C ALA A 268 0.37 5.27 15.72
N LYS A 269 -0.85 5.19 15.18
CA LYS A 269 -1.58 3.94 15.02
C LYS A 269 -1.56 3.50 13.56
N PRO A 270 -1.52 2.19 13.29
CA PRO A 270 -1.63 1.71 11.91
C PRO A 270 -2.98 2.11 11.32
N LEU A 271 -2.98 2.47 10.03
CA LEU A 271 -4.18 2.80 9.26
C LEU A 271 -5.11 1.59 9.13
N VAL A 272 -4.51 0.44 8.84
CA VAL A 272 -5.22 -0.83 8.67
C VAL A 272 -4.44 -1.93 9.37
N THR A 273 -5.16 -2.79 10.08
CA THR A 273 -4.62 -4.04 10.63
C THR A 273 -5.42 -5.21 10.09
N MET A 274 -4.81 -6.04 9.25
CA MET A 274 -5.45 -7.22 8.67
C MET A 274 -4.84 -8.49 9.20
N LEU A 275 -5.67 -9.49 9.50
CA LEU A 275 -5.20 -10.85 9.79
C LEU A 275 -5.15 -11.64 8.48
N CYS A 276 -3.98 -11.70 7.86
CA CYS A 276 -3.85 -12.34 6.56
C CYS A 276 -3.69 -13.86 6.69
N HIS A 277 -2.86 -14.30 7.64
CA HIS A 277 -2.49 -15.71 7.85
C HIS A 277 -2.50 -16.05 9.35
N LYS A 278 -2.46 -17.34 9.71
CA LYS A 278 -2.47 -17.81 11.10
C LYS A 278 -1.07 -17.84 11.73
N GLY A 279 -0.04 -18.01 10.91
CA GLY A 279 1.38 -18.02 11.23
C GLY A 279 2.11 -16.82 10.65
N PRO A 280 3.44 -16.79 10.69
CA PRO A 280 4.21 -15.60 10.36
C PRO A 280 4.12 -15.25 8.87
N LEU A 281 3.96 -13.97 8.59
CA LEU A 281 4.06 -13.44 7.23
C LEU A 281 5.51 -13.52 6.76
N THR A 282 5.72 -14.17 5.62
CA THR A 282 7.05 -14.34 5.01
C THR A 282 7.30 -13.32 3.91
N ALA A 283 6.26 -12.91 3.18
CA ALA A 283 6.38 -11.94 2.10
C ALA A 283 5.08 -11.18 1.89
N VAL A 284 5.24 -9.95 1.39
CA VAL A 284 4.15 -9.05 0.98
C VAL A 284 4.61 -8.40 -0.32
N ALA A 285 3.70 -8.20 -1.26
CA ALA A 285 3.92 -7.41 -2.47
C ALA A 285 2.67 -6.59 -2.77
N PHE A 286 2.88 -5.36 -3.25
CA PHE A 286 1.82 -4.46 -3.68
C PHE A 286 1.87 -4.31 -5.19
N ASP A 287 0.70 -4.30 -5.82
CA ASP A 287 0.59 -4.01 -7.24
C ASP A 287 0.81 -2.50 -7.50
N ARG A 288 1.36 -2.16 -8.67
CA ARG A 288 1.57 -0.76 -9.08
C ARG A 288 0.27 0.00 -9.28
N GLY A 289 -0.81 -0.68 -9.66
CA GLY A 289 -2.14 -0.10 -9.73
C GLY A 289 -2.77 0.22 -8.37
N GLY A 290 -2.18 -0.26 -7.27
CA GLY A 290 -2.66 0.01 -5.91
C GLY A 290 -3.98 -0.68 -5.53
N HIS A 291 -4.47 -1.61 -6.35
CA HIS A 291 -5.73 -2.32 -6.11
C HIS A 291 -5.52 -3.72 -5.56
N LEU A 292 -4.38 -4.35 -5.88
CA LEU A 292 -4.07 -5.70 -5.47
C LEU A 292 -2.90 -5.75 -4.50
N MET A 293 -2.95 -6.74 -3.61
CA MET A 293 -1.85 -7.06 -2.70
C MET A 293 -1.72 -8.57 -2.56
N ALA A 294 -0.51 -9.08 -2.65
CA ALA A 294 -0.20 -10.49 -2.43
C ALA A 294 0.48 -10.66 -1.07
N THR A 295 0.08 -11.69 -0.34
CA THR A 295 0.64 -12.02 0.98
C THR A 295 0.96 -13.50 1.04
N ALA A 296 2.11 -13.85 1.59
CA ALA A 296 2.48 -15.24 1.88
C ALA A 296 2.74 -15.42 3.36
N GLY A 297 2.27 -16.55 3.89
CA GLY A 297 2.50 -16.95 5.28
C GLY A 297 3.15 -18.32 5.37
N ALA A 298 4.01 -18.51 6.38
CA ALA A 298 4.55 -19.82 6.74
C ALA A 298 3.58 -20.60 7.66
N ASP A 299 2.33 -20.69 7.23
CA ASP A 299 1.29 -21.46 7.92
C ASP A 299 1.48 -22.96 7.66
N ARG A 300 0.84 -23.79 8.48
CA ARG A 300 0.72 -25.24 8.23
C ARG A 300 0.22 -25.54 6.82
N ASN A 301 -0.67 -24.71 6.30
CA ASN A 301 -1.27 -24.87 4.97
C ASN A 301 -0.53 -24.12 3.86
N ARG A 302 0.58 -23.40 4.19
CA ARG A 302 1.47 -22.66 3.27
C ARG A 302 0.68 -21.98 2.14
N LYS A 303 0.02 -20.88 2.46
CA LYS A 303 -0.90 -20.20 1.53
C LYS A 303 -0.31 -18.90 1.02
N ILE A 304 -0.53 -18.62 -0.27
CA ILE A 304 -0.41 -17.29 -0.85
C ILE A 304 -1.83 -16.76 -1.04
N LYS A 305 -2.12 -15.57 -0.53
CA LYS A 305 -3.43 -14.92 -0.69
C LYS A 305 -3.27 -13.62 -1.46
N ILE A 306 -4.13 -13.42 -2.44
CA ILE A 306 -4.29 -12.16 -3.18
C ILE A 306 -5.50 -11.43 -2.60
N TRP A 307 -5.32 -10.15 -2.32
CA TRP A 307 -6.27 -9.29 -1.66
C TRP A 307 -6.63 -8.12 -2.56
N ASP A 308 -7.91 -7.75 -2.57
CA ASP A 308 -8.36 -6.47 -3.09
C ASP A 308 -8.23 -5.43 -1.96
N LEU A 309 -7.41 -4.41 -2.16
CA LEU A 309 -7.16 -3.35 -1.19
C LEU A 309 -8.33 -2.37 -1.02
N ARG A 310 -9.25 -2.31 -1.99
CA ARG A 310 -10.42 -1.42 -1.90
C ARG A 310 -11.46 -1.97 -0.92
N LYS A 311 -11.63 -3.29 -0.93
CA LYS A 311 -12.60 -4.01 -0.07
C LYS A 311 -11.95 -4.70 1.13
N PHE A 312 -10.63 -4.91 1.08
CA PHE A 312 -9.87 -5.74 2.02
C PHE A 312 -10.34 -7.19 2.09
N GLU A 313 -10.77 -7.74 0.96
CA GLU A 313 -11.26 -9.11 0.82
C GLU A 313 -10.24 -9.99 0.09
N VAL A 314 -10.24 -11.29 0.39
CA VAL A 314 -9.41 -12.26 -0.31
C VAL A 314 -10.08 -12.58 -1.64
N VAL A 315 -9.36 -12.33 -2.72
CA VAL A 315 -9.80 -12.67 -4.08
C VAL A 315 -9.44 -14.13 -4.37
N HIS A 316 -8.17 -14.48 -4.21
CA HIS A 316 -7.66 -15.84 -4.44
C HIS A 316 -6.74 -16.34 -3.34
N SER A 317 -6.70 -17.66 -3.19
CA SER A 317 -5.81 -18.36 -2.27
C SER A 317 -5.15 -19.55 -2.96
N TYR A 318 -3.83 -19.54 -3.04
CA TYR A 318 -3.01 -20.63 -3.54
C TYR A 318 -2.41 -21.44 -2.39
N THR A 319 -2.15 -22.71 -2.62
CA THR A 319 -1.40 -23.59 -1.71
C THR A 319 0.05 -23.68 -2.18
N ALA A 320 0.82 -22.62 -1.88
CA ALA A 320 2.23 -22.52 -2.23
C ALA A 320 3.01 -21.84 -1.09
N ARG A 321 4.26 -22.27 -0.90
CA ARG A 321 5.19 -21.63 0.04
C ARG A 321 5.92 -20.52 -0.71
N ALA A 322 5.93 -19.31 -0.17
CA ALA A 322 6.74 -18.21 -0.69
C ALA A 322 7.65 -17.62 0.39
N GLN A 323 8.93 -17.36 0.06
CA GLN A 323 9.88 -16.61 0.89
C GLN A 323 9.93 -15.13 0.47
N SER A 324 9.81 -14.85 -0.81
CA SER A 324 9.69 -13.50 -1.37
C SER A 324 8.56 -13.43 -2.39
N LEU A 325 7.96 -12.26 -2.50
CA LEU A 325 6.94 -11.92 -3.47
C LEU A 325 7.28 -10.58 -4.10
N ASP A 326 6.92 -10.43 -5.38
CA ASP A 326 7.03 -9.17 -6.11
C ASP A 326 6.00 -9.09 -7.24
N PHE A 327 5.47 -7.89 -7.49
CA PHE A 327 4.59 -7.62 -8.62
C PHE A 327 5.33 -6.88 -9.72
N SER A 328 5.14 -7.32 -10.96
CA SER A 328 5.63 -6.62 -12.13
C SER A 328 4.73 -5.43 -12.49
N GLN A 329 5.21 -4.52 -13.34
CA GLN A 329 4.44 -3.37 -13.82
C GLN A 329 3.12 -3.75 -14.52
N LYS A 330 3.12 -4.91 -15.20
CA LYS A 330 1.94 -5.46 -15.88
C LYS A 330 1.09 -6.38 -14.99
N GLY A 331 1.41 -6.46 -13.70
CA GLY A 331 0.64 -7.23 -12.72
C GLY A 331 0.95 -8.72 -12.68
N LEU A 332 2.07 -9.20 -13.25
CA LEU A 332 2.54 -10.56 -12.97
C LEU A 332 3.07 -10.66 -11.54
N LEU A 333 2.80 -11.78 -10.87
CA LEU A 333 3.24 -12.03 -9.51
C LEU A 333 4.35 -13.09 -9.51
N ALA A 334 5.53 -12.74 -9.02
CA ALA A 334 6.61 -13.68 -8.79
C ALA A 334 6.59 -14.20 -7.34
N SER A 335 6.82 -15.49 -7.17
CA SER A 335 6.89 -16.18 -5.88
C SER A 335 8.10 -17.09 -5.82
N SER A 336 8.87 -17.01 -4.73
CA SER A 336 10.04 -17.87 -4.52
C SER A 336 9.79 -18.94 -3.47
N ASN A 337 10.03 -20.19 -3.81
CA ASN A 337 9.91 -21.34 -2.92
C ASN A 337 11.23 -22.12 -2.85
N GLY A 338 12.13 -21.73 -1.94
CA GLY A 338 13.42 -22.39 -1.81
C GLY A 338 14.23 -22.24 -3.10
N SER A 339 14.35 -23.29 -3.91
CA SER A 339 15.07 -23.27 -5.20
C SER A 339 14.16 -23.04 -6.41
N LEU A 340 12.85 -22.93 -6.23
CA LEU A 340 11.88 -22.77 -7.32
C LEU A 340 11.38 -21.33 -7.34
N VAL A 341 11.31 -20.72 -8.51
CA VAL A 341 10.60 -19.47 -8.76
C VAL A 341 9.38 -19.78 -9.62
N GLU A 342 8.22 -19.37 -9.14
CA GLU A 342 6.94 -19.50 -9.85
C GLU A 342 6.41 -18.12 -10.17
N ILE A 343 6.00 -17.93 -11.42
CA ILE A 343 5.41 -16.68 -11.89
C ILE A 343 3.95 -16.95 -12.19
N TYR A 344 3.09 -16.05 -11.73
CA TYR A 344 1.66 -16.12 -11.91
C TYR A 344 1.19 -14.94 -12.77
N ARG A 345 0.26 -15.22 -13.69
CA ARG A 345 -0.38 -14.24 -14.57
C ARG A 345 -1.88 -14.27 -14.33
N ASP A 346 -2.51 -13.09 -14.32
CA ASP A 346 -3.97 -12.98 -14.29
C ASP A 346 -4.55 -13.40 -15.64
N CYS A 347 -5.45 -14.39 -15.62
CA CYS A 347 -6.18 -14.84 -16.82
C CYS A 347 -7.51 -14.11 -17.03
N GLY A 348 -7.78 -13.06 -16.22
CA GLY A 348 -9.01 -12.29 -16.23
C GLY A 348 -9.82 -12.53 -14.96
N GLY A 349 -10.49 -11.48 -14.48
CA GLY A 349 -11.28 -11.57 -13.24
C GLY A 349 -10.43 -11.72 -11.97
N GLN A 350 -9.14 -11.38 -12.03
CA GLN A 350 -8.15 -11.57 -10.97
C GLN A 350 -7.78 -13.04 -10.71
N ASP A 351 -8.14 -13.98 -11.59
CA ASP A 351 -7.76 -15.40 -11.52
C ASP A 351 -6.29 -15.61 -11.92
N TYR A 352 -5.39 -15.61 -10.93
CA TYR A 352 -3.97 -15.87 -11.20
C TYR A 352 -3.70 -17.36 -11.44
N LYS A 353 -3.12 -17.68 -12.60
CA LYS A 353 -2.62 -19.02 -12.95
C LYS A 353 -1.11 -18.98 -13.13
N ILE A 354 -0.47 -20.15 -13.00
CA ILE A 354 0.97 -20.27 -13.19
C ILE A 354 1.30 -20.00 -14.65
N TYR A 355 2.08 -18.96 -14.88
CA TYR A 355 2.57 -18.54 -16.18
C TYR A 355 3.85 -19.29 -16.53
N MET A 356 4.85 -19.26 -15.63
CA MET A 356 6.16 -19.84 -15.85
C MET A 356 6.72 -20.42 -14.55
N LYS A 357 7.51 -21.49 -14.65
CA LYS A 357 8.30 -22.04 -13.53
C LYS A 357 9.77 -22.04 -13.89
N HIS A 358 10.61 -21.58 -12.98
CA HIS A 358 12.05 -21.63 -13.12
C HIS A 358 12.66 -22.34 -11.93
N ARG A 359 13.38 -23.43 -12.17
CA ARG A 359 14.02 -24.23 -11.14
C ARG A 359 15.52 -23.96 -11.13
N MET A 360 16.02 -23.42 -10.02
CA MET A 360 17.45 -23.29 -9.78
C MET A 360 18.07 -24.65 -9.40
N ILE A 361 19.40 -24.71 -9.48
CA ILE A 361 20.19 -25.87 -9.05
C ILE A 361 19.84 -26.23 -7.61
N LYS A 362 19.68 -27.54 -7.34
CA LYS A 362 19.33 -28.06 -6.01
C LYS A 362 20.32 -27.54 -4.95
N GLY A 363 19.81 -26.97 -3.87
CA GLY A 363 20.60 -26.40 -2.77
C GLY A 363 20.74 -24.88 -2.81
N TYR A 364 20.38 -24.23 -3.92
CA TYR A 364 20.32 -22.77 -3.99
C TYR A 364 19.03 -22.33 -3.30
N GLN A 365 19.16 -21.51 -2.25
CA GLN A 365 18.00 -20.93 -1.57
C GLN A 365 17.81 -19.51 -2.07
N VAL A 366 16.68 -19.25 -2.72
CA VAL A 366 16.28 -17.94 -3.19
C VAL A 366 15.77 -17.13 -2.00
N GLY A 367 16.41 -15.99 -1.74
CA GLY A 367 16.06 -15.08 -0.65
C GLY A 367 15.15 -13.93 -1.09
N LYS A 368 15.46 -13.30 -2.24
CA LYS A 368 14.71 -12.15 -2.77
C LYS A 368 14.48 -12.34 -4.27
N VAL A 369 13.32 -11.92 -4.74
CA VAL A 369 12.94 -11.90 -6.15
C VAL A 369 12.37 -10.52 -6.43
N LEU A 370 12.78 -9.92 -7.54
CA LEU A 370 12.42 -8.56 -7.91
C LEU A 370 12.34 -8.44 -9.44
N PHE A 371 11.24 -7.90 -9.96
CA PHE A 371 11.15 -7.57 -11.38
C PHE A 371 11.96 -6.32 -11.69
N ARG A 372 12.64 -6.34 -12.84
CA ARG A 372 13.30 -5.15 -13.37
C ARG A 372 12.22 -4.23 -13.96
N PRO A 373 12.14 -2.95 -13.59
CA PRO A 373 11.25 -2.00 -14.24
C PRO A 373 11.54 -1.87 -15.73
N TYR A 374 10.48 -1.73 -16.54
CA TYR A 374 10.47 -1.48 -17.99
C TYR A 374 11.04 -2.57 -18.90
N GLU A 375 11.57 -3.66 -18.33
CA GLU A 375 12.12 -4.77 -19.09
C GLU A 375 11.52 -6.11 -18.66
N ASP A 376 11.56 -7.08 -19.56
CA ASP A 376 11.01 -8.42 -19.37
C ASP A 376 11.96 -9.34 -18.56
N ILE A 377 12.41 -8.86 -17.40
CA ILE A 377 13.44 -9.51 -16.58
C ILE A 377 13.02 -9.60 -15.11
N CYS A 378 13.45 -10.68 -14.48
CA CYS A 378 13.36 -10.86 -13.04
C CYS A 378 14.69 -11.25 -12.43
N GLY A 379 15.14 -10.42 -11.48
CA GLY A 379 16.32 -10.65 -10.68
C GLY A 379 16.02 -11.56 -9.49
N ILE A 380 16.90 -12.52 -9.26
CA ILE A 380 16.80 -13.55 -8.22
C ILE A 380 18.06 -13.48 -7.37
N GLY A 381 17.91 -13.12 -6.09
CA GLY A 381 18.98 -13.14 -5.11
C GLY A 381 18.96 -14.45 -4.36
N HIS A 382 20.03 -15.24 -4.46
CA HIS A 382 20.11 -16.56 -3.84
C HIS A 382 21.32 -16.71 -2.91
N SER A 383 21.39 -17.86 -2.23
CA SER A 383 22.43 -18.16 -1.24
C SER A 383 23.85 -18.14 -1.83
N LYS A 384 24.00 -18.53 -3.10
CA LYS A 384 25.30 -18.60 -3.79
C LYS A 384 25.58 -17.46 -4.76
N GLY A 385 24.86 -16.34 -4.72
CA GLY A 385 25.00 -15.26 -5.70
C GLY A 385 23.66 -14.68 -6.14
N PHE A 386 23.59 -14.23 -7.39
CA PHE A 386 22.37 -13.70 -7.97
C PHE A 386 22.27 -14.04 -9.44
N SER A 387 21.04 -14.22 -9.92
CA SER A 387 20.75 -14.53 -11.32
C SER A 387 19.67 -13.61 -11.86
N SER A 388 19.67 -13.43 -13.17
CA SER A 388 18.69 -12.67 -13.93
C SER A 388 18.05 -13.61 -14.94
N ILE A 389 16.72 -13.70 -14.92
CA ILE A 389 15.95 -14.56 -15.83
C ILE A 389 15.00 -13.75 -16.70
N LEU A 390 14.76 -14.21 -17.92
CA LEU A 390 13.85 -13.56 -18.86
C LEU A 390 12.41 -14.02 -18.61
N ILE A 391 11.49 -13.08 -18.44
CA ILE A 391 10.06 -13.34 -18.27
C ILE A 391 9.30 -12.46 -19.25
N PRO A 392 8.90 -13.01 -20.41
CA PRO A 392 8.17 -12.25 -21.42
C PRO A 392 6.88 -11.69 -20.84
N GLY A 393 6.62 -10.40 -21.06
CA GLY A 393 5.43 -9.70 -20.61
C GLY A 393 5.44 -9.19 -19.18
N SER A 394 6.60 -9.13 -18.52
CA SER A 394 6.72 -8.58 -17.16
C SER A 394 6.95 -7.07 -17.12
N GLY A 395 7.66 -6.50 -18.09
CA GLY A 395 7.95 -5.07 -18.17
C GLY A 395 6.87 -4.27 -18.90
N GLU A 396 6.68 -3.02 -18.50
CA GLU A 396 5.95 -2.03 -19.28
C GLU A 396 6.84 -1.53 -20.43
N PRO A 397 6.50 -1.80 -21.70
CA PRO A 397 7.38 -1.50 -22.83
C PRO A 397 7.44 0.00 -23.14
N ASN A 398 6.37 0.73 -22.81
CA ASN A 398 6.23 2.15 -23.07
C ASN A 398 6.36 2.90 -21.76
N PHE A 399 7.55 3.44 -21.51
CA PHE A 399 7.81 4.28 -20.34
C PHE A 399 7.54 5.75 -20.65
N ASP A 400 7.11 6.49 -19.63
CA ASP A 400 7.00 7.95 -19.70
C ASP A 400 8.35 8.58 -19.37
N THR A 401 8.96 9.23 -20.36
CA THR A 401 10.28 9.84 -20.25
C THR A 401 10.36 10.94 -19.20
N PHE A 402 9.25 11.61 -18.88
CA PHE A 402 9.22 12.63 -17.82
C PHE A 402 9.12 12.03 -16.42
N VAL A 403 8.56 10.82 -16.29
CA VAL A 403 8.47 10.14 -15.00
C VAL A 403 9.74 9.37 -14.74
N ASP A 404 10.04 8.35 -15.56
CA ASP A 404 11.18 7.45 -15.40
C ASP A 404 11.75 7.13 -16.77
N ASN A 405 12.99 7.55 -16.99
CA ASN A 405 13.69 7.34 -18.25
C ASN A 405 14.88 6.39 -18.03
N PRO A 406 14.81 5.13 -18.51
CA PRO A 406 15.93 4.20 -18.45
C PRO A 406 17.19 4.72 -19.16
N MET A 407 17.04 5.61 -20.13
CA MET A 407 18.11 6.14 -20.98
C MET A 407 18.50 7.58 -20.62
N GLU A 408 18.28 8.00 -19.38
CA GLU A 408 18.52 9.38 -18.97
C GLU A 408 19.98 9.82 -19.17
N THR A 409 20.15 11.05 -19.67
CA THR A 409 21.45 11.72 -19.74
C THR A 409 21.80 12.36 -18.40
N GLY A 410 23.08 12.70 -18.18
CA GLY A 410 23.50 13.38 -16.96
C GLY A 410 22.77 14.71 -16.70
N LYS A 411 22.45 15.47 -17.77
CA LYS A 411 21.68 16.73 -17.66
C LYS A 411 20.22 16.47 -17.26
N GLN A 412 19.55 15.54 -17.95
CA GLN A 412 18.18 15.16 -17.63
C GLN A 412 18.04 14.65 -16.20
N ARG A 413 19.02 13.85 -15.73
CA ARG A 413 19.04 13.38 -14.34
C ARG A 413 19.12 14.54 -13.35
N GLN A 414 20.01 15.51 -13.59
CA GLN A 414 20.15 16.69 -12.71
C GLN A 414 18.86 17.52 -12.67
N GLU A 415 18.25 17.77 -13.83
CA GLU A 415 16.97 18.49 -13.92
C GLU A 415 15.85 17.72 -13.22
N LYS A 416 15.76 16.40 -13.43
CA LYS A 416 14.78 15.52 -12.78
C LYS A 416 14.97 15.51 -11.27
N GLU A 417 16.20 15.51 -10.77
CA GLU A 417 16.49 15.55 -9.33
C GLU A 417 16.03 16.86 -8.70
N VAL A 418 16.33 18.00 -9.34
CA VAL A 418 15.86 19.31 -8.89
C VAL A 418 14.34 19.38 -8.95
N GLN A 419 13.73 18.89 -10.03
CA GLN A 419 12.28 18.85 -10.17
C GLN A 419 11.63 17.97 -9.10
N ALA A 420 12.16 16.77 -8.84
CA ALA A 420 11.65 15.87 -7.81
C ALA A 420 11.75 16.47 -6.40
N LEU A 421 12.77 17.28 -6.14
CA LEU A 421 12.92 18.02 -4.89
C LEU A 421 11.90 19.17 -4.77
N LEU A 422 11.64 19.90 -5.85
CA LEU A 422 10.63 20.97 -5.88
C LEU A 422 9.20 20.43 -5.78
N ASP A 423 8.92 19.32 -6.45
CA ASP A 423 7.62 18.64 -6.47
C ASP A 423 7.42 17.68 -5.27
N LYS A 424 8.38 17.68 -4.32
CA LYS A 424 8.36 16.79 -3.16
C LYS A 424 7.05 16.94 -2.37
N LEU A 425 6.36 15.82 -2.21
CA LEU A 425 5.12 15.76 -1.44
C LEU A 425 5.41 15.73 0.08
N GLN A 426 4.60 16.46 0.85
CA GLN A 426 4.72 16.46 2.30
C GLN A 426 4.30 15.10 2.90
N PRO A 427 4.93 14.62 4.00
CA PRO A 427 4.58 13.35 4.61
C PRO A 427 3.10 13.21 5.01
N GLU A 428 2.41 14.33 5.25
CA GLU A 428 0.99 14.38 5.61
C GLU A 428 0.04 13.96 4.48
N THR A 429 0.48 14.04 3.22
CA THR A 429 -0.35 13.67 2.05
C THR A 429 -0.54 12.17 1.91
N ILE A 430 0.21 11.35 2.66
CA ILE A 430 0.12 9.89 2.62
C ILE A 430 -1.20 9.42 3.25
N MET A 431 -2.04 8.81 2.41
CA MET A 431 -3.37 8.29 2.76
C MET A 431 -3.62 6.94 2.07
N LEU A 432 -4.63 6.19 2.51
CA LEU A 432 -5.04 4.95 1.82
C LEU A 432 -5.49 5.24 0.38
N ASP A 433 -6.31 6.27 0.22
CA ASP A 433 -6.78 6.76 -1.08
C ASP A 433 -6.16 8.14 -1.36
N PRO A 434 -5.22 8.26 -2.33
CA PRO A 434 -4.57 9.54 -2.66
C PRO A 434 -5.54 10.59 -3.20
N ASN A 435 -6.62 10.17 -3.86
CA ASN A 435 -7.60 11.06 -4.48
C ASN A 435 -8.46 11.86 -3.47
N VAL A 436 -8.32 11.60 -2.18
CA VAL A 436 -9.15 12.19 -1.11
C VAL A 436 -8.64 13.57 -0.67
N ILE A 437 -7.40 13.95 -1.00
CA ILE A 437 -6.73 15.17 -0.49
C ILE A 437 -7.56 16.45 -0.74
N ALA A 438 -8.25 16.56 -1.88
CA ALA A 438 -9.06 17.72 -2.25
C ALA A 438 -10.54 17.60 -1.87
N THR A 439 -10.93 16.52 -1.19
CA THR A 439 -12.34 16.32 -0.82
C THR A 439 -12.70 17.15 0.40
N VAL A 440 -13.89 17.76 0.36
CA VAL A 440 -14.41 18.50 1.50
C VAL A 440 -14.81 17.49 2.57
N LYS A 441 -14.24 17.63 3.78
CA LYS A 441 -14.71 16.90 4.95
C LYS A 441 -16.19 17.21 5.11
N GLN A 442 -17.04 16.22 4.88
CA GLN A 442 -18.44 16.37 5.24
C GLN A 442 -18.48 16.58 6.74
N LEU A 443 -18.71 17.83 7.15
CA LEU A 443 -19.14 18.12 8.50
C LEU A 443 -20.36 17.22 8.68
N LYS A 444 -20.28 16.25 9.61
CA LYS A 444 -21.48 15.62 10.13
C LYS A 444 -22.30 16.81 10.61
N LYS A 445 -23.26 17.26 9.80
CA LYS A 445 -24.27 18.21 10.23
C LYS A 445 -24.94 17.43 11.36
N LYS A 446 -24.52 17.68 12.60
CA LYS A 446 -25.43 17.56 13.73
C LYS A 446 -26.53 18.53 13.32
N LYS A 447 -27.55 18.03 12.60
CA LYS A 447 -28.81 18.76 12.47
C LYS A 447 -29.11 19.13 13.91
N LYS A 448 -29.12 20.43 14.23
CA LYS A 448 -29.64 20.87 15.52
C LYS A 448 -31.05 20.30 15.53
N LYS A 449 -31.25 19.20 16.25
CA LYS A 449 -32.57 18.55 16.33
C LYS A 449 -33.52 19.64 16.78
N THR A 450 -34.63 19.78 16.07
CA THR A 450 -35.64 20.76 16.46
C THR A 450 -36.20 20.36 17.83
N LYS A 451 -36.69 21.32 18.63
CA LYS A 451 -37.19 21.04 19.99
C LYS A 451 -38.19 19.87 20.02
N LYS A 452 -39.04 19.77 18.99
CA LYS A 452 -40.04 18.71 18.83
C LYS A 452 -39.40 17.33 18.68
N GLU A 453 -38.38 17.19 17.84
CA GLU A 453 -37.65 15.91 17.68
C GLU A 453 -36.93 15.46 18.96
N ILE A 454 -36.54 16.40 19.83
CA ILE A 454 -35.93 16.10 21.14
C ILE A 454 -37.01 15.67 22.14
N GLU A 455 -38.17 16.34 22.13
CA GLU A 455 -39.32 15.97 22.97
C GLU A 455 -39.85 14.59 22.61
N ASP A 456 -39.97 14.27 21.31
CA ASP A 456 -40.39 12.94 20.82
C ASP A 456 -39.38 11.84 21.21
N GLU A 457 -38.08 12.14 21.22
CA GLU A 457 -37.05 11.19 21.69
C GLU A 457 -37.10 10.98 23.21
N ILE A 458 -37.41 12.03 23.97
CA ILE A 458 -37.61 11.92 25.42
C ILE A 458 -38.86 11.08 25.71
N GLU A 459 -39.95 11.30 24.97
CA GLU A 459 -41.19 10.55 25.12
C GLU A 459 -40.99 9.07 24.73
N GLY A 460 -40.34 8.80 23.59
CA GLY A 460 -39.99 7.45 23.17
C GLY A 460 -39.04 6.72 24.13
N ALA A 461 -38.08 7.41 24.74
CA ALA A 461 -37.20 6.82 25.75
C ALA A 461 -37.93 6.51 27.06
N VAL A 462 -38.91 7.35 27.44
CA VAL A 462 -39.77 7.13 28.61
C VAL A 462 -40.71 5.95 28.39
N GLU A 463 -41.27 5.83 27.19
CA GLU A 463 -42.15 4.73 26.83
C GLU A 463 -41.39 3.40 26.72
N ALA A 464 -40.17 3.43 26.18
CA ALA A 464 -39.26 2.28 26.18
C ALA A 464 -38.89 1.84 27.60
N ALA A 465 -38.60 2.77 28.52
CA ALA A 465 -38.29 2.47 29.92
C ALA A 465 -39.50 1.89 30.68
N LYS A 466 -40.72 2.41 30.42
CA LYS A 466 -41.98 1.87 30.98
C LYS A 466 -42.29 0.46 30.49
N ASN A 467 -41.86 0.11 29.27
CA ASN A 467 -42.10 -1.21 28.68
C ASN A 467 -41.11 -2.30 29.13
N ILE A 468 -40.11 -1.99 29.97
CA ILE A 468 -39.15 -2.97 30.49
C ILE A 468 -39.83 -3.86 31.53
N ARG A 469 -40.19 -5.09 31.16
CA ARG A 469 -40.77 -6.08 32.08
C ARG A 469 -39.77 -6.47 33.19
N VAL A 470 -40.03 -6.04 34.41
CA VAL A 470 -39.23 -6.42 35.59
C VAL A 470 -39.48 -7.89 35.96
N LYS A 471 -38.47 -8.76 35.82
CA LYS A 471 -38.56 -10.19 36.19
C LYS A 471 -38.94 -10.37 37.67
N ASN A 472 -39.88 -11.27 37.96
CA ASN A 472 -40.29 -11.62 39.31
C ASN A 472 -39.11 -12.27 40.07
N LYS A 473 -38.60 -11.61 41.11
CA LYS A 473 -37.59 -12.15 42.05
C LYS A 473 -38.25 -12.65 43.34
N THR A 474 -37.51 -13.48 44.09
CA THR A 474 -37.94 -14.18 45.32
C THR A 474 -38.56 -13.28 46.40
N LYS A 475 -39.36 -13.93 47.28
CA LYS A 475 -40.27 -13.32 48.28
C LYS A 475 -39.57 -12.22 49.09
N GLY A 476 -40.12 -11.00 49.06
CA GLY A 476 -39.62 -9.81 49.77
C GLY A 476 -38.94 -8.75 48.89
N ARG A 477 -38.38 -9.13 47.73
CA ARG A 477 -37.82 -8.19 46.73
C ARG A 477 -38.83 -7.78 45.64
N SER A 478 -40.00 -8.39 45.61
CA SER A 478 -41.09 -8.17 44.65
C SER A 478 -42.24 -7.31 45.18
N LYS A 479 -42.07 -6.59 46.31
CA LYS A 479 -43.12 -5.71 46.85
C LYS A 479 -43.53 -4.65 45.82
N PRO A 480 -44.83 -4.38 45.61
CA PRO A 480 -45.32 -3.40 44.62
C PRO A 480 -44.67 -2.02 44.74
N SER A 481 -44.52 -1.52 45.98
CA SER A 481 -43.90 -0.20 46.24
C SER A 481 -42.44 -0.10 45.82
N ARG A 482 -41.67 -1.21 45.89
CA ARG A 482 -40.27 -1.24 45.44
C ARG A 482 -40.12 -1.40 43.93
N ARG A 483 -41.15 -1.94 43.25
CA ARG A 483 -41.18 -2.00 41.78
C ARG A 483 -41.46 -0.64 41.18
N ALA A 484 -42.50 0.03 41.68
CA ALA A 484 -42.84 1.40 41.27
C ALA A 484 -41.66 2.37 41.45
N LYS A 485 -40.99 2.34 42.61
CA LYS A 485 -39.81 3.19 42.86
C LYS A 485 -38.65 2.92 41.90
N LYS A 486 -38.48 1.67 41.47
CA LYS A 486 -37.40 1.30 40.54
C LYS A 486 -37.74 1.65 39.09
N GLU A 487 -39.00 1.52 38.69
CA GLU A 487 -39.50 2.00 37.40
C GLU A 487 -39.36 3.52 37.29
N GLU A 488 -39.68 4.27 38.36
CA GLU A 488 -39.45 5.72 38.43
C GLU A 488 -37.96 6.08 38.33
N GLU A 489 -37.07 5.36 39.01
CA GLU A 489 -35.61 5.56 38.90
C GLU A 489 -35.08 5.26 37.49
N GLU A 490 -35.57 4.22 36.82
CA GLU A 490 -35.18 3.87 35.46
C GLU A 490 -35.69 4.90 34.44
N VAL A 491 -36.92 5.42 34.61
CA VAL A 491 -37.47 6.54 33.82
C VAL A 491 -36.65 7.82 34.04
N LEU A 492 -36.29 8.15 35.29
CA LEU A 492 -35.44 9.31 35.59
C LEU A 492 -34.03 9.16 34.99
N ARG A 493 -33.47 7.95 35.03
CA ARG A 493 -32.15 7.65 34.44
C ARG A 493 -32.16 7.74 32.92
N ALA A 494 -33.26 7.36 32.27
CA ALA A 494 -33.45 7.52 30.83
C ALA A 494 -33.63 8.99 30.41
N LYS A 495 -34.31 9.81 31.23
CA LYS A 495 -34.52 11.25 30.98
C LYS A 495 -33.25 12.10 31.15
N ARG A 496 -32.41 11.80 32.15
CA ARG A 496 -31.21 12.59 32.50
C ARG A 496 -30.28 12.92 31.32
N PRO A 497 -29.78 11.97 30.53
CA PRO A 497 -28.83 12.26 29.44
C PRO A 497 -29.42 13.14 28.33
N LEU A 498 -30.74 13.07 28.11
CA LEU A 498 -31.43 13.91 27.11
C LEU A 498 -31.69 15.32 27.62
N LEU A 499 -32.03 15.46 28.91
CA LEU A 499 -32.13 16.76 29.59
C LEU A 499 -30.78 17.48 29.66
N ASP A 500 -29.70 16.76 29.94
CA ASP A 500 -28.35 17.31 29.99
C ASP A 500 -27.89 17.78 28.60
N GLN A 501 -28.18 17.01 27.54
CA GLN A 501 -27.95 17.44 26.16
C GLN A 501 -28.79 18.65 25.74
N HIS A 502 -30.04 18.74 26.21
CA HIS A 502 -30.92 19.89 25.96
C HIS A 502 -30.40 21.15 26.68
N LYS A 503 -29.86 21.01 27.90
CA LYS A 503 -29.22 22.09 28.66
C LYS A 503 -27.91 22.56 28.03
N GLU A 504 -27.07 21.63 27.55
CA GLU A 504 -25.84 21.96 26.81
C GLU A 504 -26.16 22.66 25.47
N ALA A 505 -27.23 22.25 24.78
CA ALA A 505 -27.64 22.85 23.50
C ALA A 505 -28.29 24.23 23.63
N SER A 506 -28.93 24.54 24.77
CA SER A 506 -29.57 25.84 25.03
C SER A 506 -28.60 26.93 25.50
N GLY A 507 -27.32 26.59 25.72
CA GLY A 507 -26.22 27.55 25.88
C GLY A 507 -26.36 28.48 27.09
N HIS A 508 -27.11 28.11 28.13
CA HIS A 508 -27.14 28.84 29.38
C HIS A 508 -26.13 28.22 30.35
N PRO A 509 -24.93 28.81 30.55
CA PRO A 509 -24.10 28.42 31.68
C PRO A 509 -24.90 28.78 32.94
N ASP A 510 -25.03 27.83 33.87
CA ASP A 510 -25.64 28.08 35.17
C ASP A 510 -24.92 29.26 35.84
N LYS A 511 -25.47 30.48 35.71
CA LYS A 511 -25.33 31.46 36.77
C LYS A 511 -25.98 30.78 37.96
N LYS A 512 -25.15 30.30 38.89
CA LYS A 512 -25.58 29.92 40.24
C LYS A 512 -26.59 30.98 40.67
N GLN A 513 -27.89 30.65 40.59
CA GLN A 513 -28.92 31.46 41.21
C GLN A 513 -28.51 31.46 42.68
N ARG A 514 -28.14 32.65 43.17
CA ARG A 514 -28.01 32.86 44.61
C ARG A 514 -29.34 32.39 45.17
N ILE A 515 -29.28 31.31 45.93
CA ILE A 515 -30.40 30.79 46.71
C ILE A 515 -30.85 31.98 47.55
N SER A 516 -32.04 32.51 47.26
CA SER A 516 -32.74 33.42 48.15
C SER A 516 -32.99 32.69 49.47
N ASP A 517 -32.74 33.39 50.57
CA ASP A 517 -32.59 32.92 51.96
C ASP A 517 -33.82 32.26 52.62
N GLU A 518 -34.61 31.46 51.91
CA GLU A 518 -35.81 30.79 52.47
C GLU A 518 -35.81 29.28 52.27
N THR A 519 -34.65 28.64 52.41
CA THR A 519 -34.63 27.20 52.71
C THR A 519 -33.95 26.96 54.04
N GLY A 520 -34.76 26.93 55.09
CA GLY A 520 -34.32 26.61 56.44
C GLY A 520 -33.59 25.26 56.45
N LEU A 521 -32.38 25.25 57.01
CA LEU A 521 -31.60 24.03 57.22
C LEU A 521 -32.45 22.97 57.93
N PRO A 522 -32.37 21.68 57.53
CA PRO A 522 -33.04 20.59 58.24
C PRO A 522 -32.67 20.60 59.73
N LYS A 523 -33.63 20.31 60.62
CA LYS A 523 -33.49 20.34 62.11
C LYS A 523 -32.21 19.67 62.63
N THR A 524 -31.70 18.65 61.95
CA THR A 524 -30.50 17.90 62.33
C THR A 524 -29.19 18.67 62.13
N LEU A 525 -29.18 19.65 61.23
CA LEU A 525 -28.00 20.45 60.87
C LEU A 525 -27.97 21.82 61.57
N GLN A 526 -29.08 22.24 62.19
CA GLN A 526 -29.16 23.50 62.94
C GLN A 526 -28.18 23.56 64.12
N ARG A 527 -27.80 22.42 64.72
CA ARG A 527 -26.82 22.35 65.81
C ARG A 527 -25.37 22.71 65.43
N PHE A 528 -25.07 22.80 64.13
CA PHE A 528 -23.76 23.17 63.62
C PHE A 528 -23.69 24.61 63.12
N ALA A 529 -24.80 25.34 63.14
CA ALA A 529 -24.81 26.77 62.83
C ALA A 529 -24.21 27.54 64.02
N LYS A 530 -23.00 28.07 63.86
CA LYS A 530 -22.43 29.01 64.83
C LYS A 530 -23.26 30.30 64.81
N ASN A 531 -23.89 30.64 65.93
CA ASN A 531 -24.47 31.97 66.13
C ASN A 531 -23.33 33.00 66.11
N ARG A 532 -23.26 33.80 65.04
CA ARG A 532 -22.52 35.06 65.06
C ARG A 532 -23.42 36.10 65.73
N GLN A 533 -23.16 36.40 67.00
CA GLN A 533 -23.64 37.65 67.60
C GLN A 533 -22.64 38.76 67.27
N SER A 534 -23.22 39.89 66.85
CA SER A 534 -22.67 41.22 66.47
C SER A 534 -21.58 41.23 65.42
#